data_AF-A0A0J7IW95-F1
#
_entry.id   AF-A0A0J7IW95-F1
#
_cell.length_a   1.000
_cell.length_b   1.000
_cell.length_c   1.000
_cell.angle_alpha   90.00
_cell.angle_beta   90.00
_cell.angle_gamma   90.00
#
_symmetry.space_group_name_H-M   'P 1'
#
loop_
_entity.id
_entity.type
_entity.pdbx_description
1 polymer ?
#
loop_
_entity_poly.entity_id
_entity_poly.type
_entity_poly.pdbx_seq_one_letter_code
_entity_poly.pdbx_strand_id
1 'polypeptide(L)'
;MQINGFEYSKEEVLEALERKGYRIVTATFYNEEHIHGSTFIKHHYSTECAICISDQTPNEANEWHLIAKKEFEKKPGKPPLI
;
A
#
# COMPACT_ATOMS: atom_id res chain seq x y z
N MET A 1 -9.55 7.66 -1.34
CA MET A 1 -8.81 7.22 -0.14
C MET A 1 -8.72 8.40 0.81
N GLN A 2 -8.92 8.23 2.12
CA GLN A 2 -8.85 9.34 3.07
C GLN A 2 -7.46 9.39 3.73
N ILE A 3 -6.75 10.52 3.56
CA ILE A 3 -5.44 10.79 4.18
C ILE A 3 -5.53 12.14 4.88
N ASN A 4 -5.18 12.20 6.17
CA ASN A 4 -5.27 13.41 7.00
C ASN A 4 -6.67 14.10 7.01
N GLY A 5 -7.75 13.33 6.84
CA GLY A 5 -9.11 13.87 6.78
C GLY A 5 -9.52 14.46 5.43
N PHE A 6 -8.63 14.43 4.43
CA PHE A 6 -8.95 14.80 3.05
C PHE A 6 -9.13 13.56 2.19
N GLU A 7 -10.07 13.62 1.24
CA GLU A 7 -10.28 12.57 0.25
C GLU A 7 -9.39 12.83 -0.96
N TYR A 8 -8.59 11.83 -1.33
CA TYR A 8 -7.74 11.84 -2.52
C TYR A 8 -8.15 10.74 -3.47
N SER A 9 -8.11 11.05 -4.76
CA SER A 9 -8.26 10.05 -5.82
C SER A 9 -7.04 9.11 -5.86
N LYS A 10 -7.23 7.94 -6.45
CA LYS A 10 -6.13 6.97 -6.65
C LYS A 10 -5.00 7.59 -7.47
N GLU A 11 -5.36 8.31 -8.55
CA GLU A 11 -4.43 8.94 -9.48
C GLU A 11 -3.55 9.97 -8.79
N GLU A 12 -4.13 10.87 -7.98
CA GLU A 12 -3.38 11.88 -7.23
C GLU A 12 -2.37 11.26 -6.26
N VAL A 13 -2.76 10.17 -5.59
CA VAL A 13 -1.88 9.47 -4.64
C VAL A 13 -0.73 8.79 -5.36
N LEU A 14 -1.00 8.13 -6.48
CA LEU A 14 0.03 7.50 -7.30
C LEU A 14 1.01 8.54 -7.86
N GLU A 15 0.50 9.65 -8.40
CA GLU A 15 1.34 10.75 -8.91
C GLU A 15 2.21 11.37 -7.80
N ALA A 16 1.66 11.52 -6.59
CA ALA A 16 2.41 12.02 -5.44
C ALA A 16 3.51 11.05 -4.99
N LEU A 17 3.24 9.74 -5.04
CA LEU A 17 4.24 8.69 -4.76
C LEU A 17 5.34 8.68 -5.82
N GLU A 18 4.99 8.79 -7.11
CA GLU A 18 5.96 8.88 -8.21
C GLU A 18 6.85 10.11 -8.09
N ARG A 19 6.28 11.27 -7.74
CA ARG A 19 7.05 12.49 -7.45
C ARG A 19 8.01 12.34 -6.28
N LYS A 20 7.71 11.47 -5.32
CA LYS A 20 8.62 11.13 -4.22
C LYS A 20 9.73 10.14 -4.62
N GLY A 21 9.66 9.56 -5.82
CA GLY A 21 10.62 8.57 -6.31
C GLY A 21 10.18 7.12 -6.12
N TYR A 22 8.91 6.87 -5.76
CA TYR A 22 8.38 5.52 -5.76
C TYR A 22 8.02 5.08 -7.18
N ARG A 23 8.29 3.81 -7.51
CA ARG A 23 7.84 3.18 -8.75
C ARG A 23 6.61 2.34 -8.47
N ILE A 24 5.54 2.58 -9.22
CA ILE A 24 4.32 1.79 -9.13
C ILE A 24 4.47 0.54 -10.00
N VAL A 25 4.24 -0.64 -9.41
CA VAL A 25 4.25 -1.92 -10.10
C VAL A 25 3.03 -2.74 -9.71
N THR A 26 2.40 -3.34 -10.71
CA THR A 26 1.30 -4.26 -10.49
C THR A 26 1.86 -5.64 -10.15
N ALA A 27 1.40 -6.22 -9.05
CA ALA A 27 1.79 -7.54 -8.61
C ALA A 27 0.55 -8.40 -8.35
N THR A 28 0.65 -9.68 -8.68
CA THR A 28 -0.40 -10.66 -8.43
C THR A 28 -0.03 -11.47 -7.20
N PHE A 29 -0.85 -11.37 -6.17
CA PHE A 29 -0.75 -12.16 -4.96
C PHE A 29 -1.79 -13.28 -4.98
N TYR A 30 -1.63 -14.22 -4.06
CA TYR A 30 -2.63 -15.25 -3.84
C TYR A 30 -2.88 -15.38 -2.35
N ASN A 31 -4.14 -15.52 -1.97
CA ASN A 31 -4.53 -15.90 -0.62
C ASN A 31 -5.00 -17.36 -0.63
N GLU A 32 -4.64 -18.11 0.40
CA GLU A 32 -5.01 -19.52 0.55
C GLU A 32 -6.14 -19.64 1.58
N GLU A 33 -7.34 -19.96 1.10
CA GLU A 33 -8.46 -20.26 1.98
C GLU A 33 -8.47 -21.75 2.29
N HIS A 34 -8.36 -22.07 3.59
CA HIS A 34 -8.44 -23.44 4.07
C HIS A 34 -9.88 -23.94 4.03
N ILE A 35 -10.13 -25.00 3.27
CA ILE A 35 -11.40 -25.74 3.31
C ILE A 35 -11.21 -27.10 4.00
N HIS A 36 -12.27 -27.58 4.66
CA HIS A 36 -12.23 -28.80 5.46
C HIS A 36 -11.71 -30.00 4.65
N GLY A 37 -10.81 -30.81 5.24
CA GLY A 37 -10.27 -32.00 4.58
C GLY A 37 -8.97 -31.81 3.78
N SER A 38 -8.08 -30.90 4.21
CA SER A 38 -6.74 -30.68 3.63
C SER A 38 -6.73 -30.11 2.21
N THR A 39 -7.83 -29.52 1.76
CA THR A 39 -7.90 -28.85 0.46
C THR A 39 -7.72 -27.34 0.65
N PHE A 40 -7.11 -26.68 -0.31
CA PHE A 40 -6.84 -25.24 -0.29
C PHE A 40 -7.40 -24.62 -1.55
N ILE A 41 -8.12 -23.51 -1.42
CA ILE A 41 -8.54 -22.70 -2.57
C ILE A 41 -7.59 -21.51 -2.67
N LYS A 42 -6.96 -21.34 -3.84
CA LYS A 42 -6.08 -20.21 -4.13
C LYS A 42 -6.90 -19.09 -4.77
N HIS A 43 -7.07 -18.00 -4.04
CA HIS A 43 -7.68 -16.78 -4.55
C HIS A 43 -6.59 -15.85 -5.05
N HIS A 44 -6.43 -15.78 -6.38
CA HIS A 44 -5.51 -14.85 -7.00
C HIS A 44 -6.14 -13.45 -7.06
N TYR A 45 -5.38 -12.44 -6.68
CA TYR A 45 -5.80 -11.05 -6.80
C TYR A 45 -4.61 -10.18 -7.24
N SER A 46 -4.91 -9.17 -8.05
CA SER A 46 -3.92 -8.22 -8.55
C SER A 46 -4.04 -6.92 -7.76
N THR A 47 -2.92 -6.45 -7.23
CA THR A 47 -2.82 -5.18 -6.50
C THR A 47 -1.66 -4.37 -7.05
N GLU A 48 -1.67 -3.07 -6.76
CA GLU A 48 -0.59 -2.17 -7.14
C GLU A 48 0.30 -1.92 -5.91
N CYS A 49 1.60 -1.99 -6.11
CA CYS A 49 2.60 -1.77 -5.06
C CYS A 49 3.45 -0.56 -5.42
N ALA A 50 3.79 0.23 -4.40
CA ALA A 50 4.71 1.36 -4.53
C ALA A 50 6.08 0.96 -3.95
N ILE A 51 7.11 0.97 -4.79
CA ILE A 51 8.44 0.49 -4.43
C ILE A 51 9.47 1.62 -4.54
N CYS A 52 10.22 1.89 -3.48
CA CYS A 52 11.21 2.97 -3.43
C CYS A 52 12.55 2.58 -4.07
N ILE A 53 12.92 1.31 -4.00
CA ILE A 53 14.20 0.78 -4.48
C ILE A 53 13.94 -0.32 -5.52
N SER A 54 14.64 -0.28 -6.65
CA SER A 54 14.44 -1.21 -7.77
C SER A 54 14.60 -2.70 -7.42
N ASP A 55 15.26 -3.01 -6.29
CA ASP A 55 15.49 -4.37 -5.78
C ASP A 55 14.50 -4.83 -4.70
N GLN A 56 13.55 -3.99 -4.30
CA GLN A 56 12.49 -4.43 -3.40
C GLN A 56 11.42 -5.20 -4.19
N THR A 57 11.07 -6.39 -3.72
CA THR A 57 9.98 -7.17 -4.29
C THR A 57 8.62 -6.58 -3.87
N PRO A 58 7.64 -6.52 -4.79
CA PRO A 58 6.28 -6.16 -4.41
C PRO A 58 5.77 -7.15 -3.36
N ASN A 59 5.28 -6.64 -2.24
CA ASN A 59 4.66 -7.42 -1.19
C ASN A 59 3.39 -6.70 -0.70
N GLU A 60 2.55 -7.40 0.05
CA GLU A 60 1.32 -6.85 0.63
C GLU A 60 1.61 -5.64 1.54
N ALA A 61 2.80 -5.55 2.14
CA ALA A 61 3.20 -4.39 2.96
C ALA A 61 3.56 -3.14 2.14
N ASN A 62 3.85 -3.31 0.85
CA ASN A 62 4.22 -2.25 -0.10
C ASN A 62 3.06 -1.86 -1.01
N GLU A 63 1.82 -2.26 -0.68
CA GLU A 63 0.65 -1.78 -1.40
C GLU A 63 0.61 -0.25 -1.39
N TRP A 64 0.27 0.35 -2.54
CA TRP A 64 0.36 1.79 -2.76
C TRP A 64 -0.38 2.60 -1.69
N HIS A 65 -1.55 2.12 -1.24
CA HIS A 65 -2.37 2.80 -0.24
C HIS A 65 -1.76 2.73 1.16
N LEU A 66 -1.04 1.66 1.52
CA LEU A 66 -0.34 1.56 2.80
C LEU A 66 0.88 2.49 2.83
N ILE A 67 1.65 2.51 1.73
CA ILE A 67 2.79 3.41 1.59
C ILE A 67 2.33 4.87 1.60
N ALA A 68 1.29 5.20 0.83
CA ALA A 68 0.70 6.53 0.83
C ALA A 68 0.26 6.96 2.23
N LYS A 69 -0.43 6.08 2.96
CA LYS A 69 -0.83 6.37 4.34
C LYS A 69 0.39 6.63 5.21
N LYS A 70 1.42 5.78 5.16
CA LYS A 70 2.65 5.93 5.96
C LYS A 70 3.44 7.19 5.63
N GLU A 71 3.50 7.58 4.36
CA GLU A 71 4.27 8.73 3.87
C GLU A 71 3.57 10.07 4.08
N PHE A 72 2.25 10.10 3.86
CA PHE A 72 1.48 11.33 3.88
C PHE A 72 0.72 11.55 5.18
N GLU A 73 0.44 10.53 5.99
CA GLU A 73 -0.20 10.71 7.30
C GLU A 73 0.75 11.46 8.25
N LYS A 74 0.31 12.62 8.73
CA LYS A 74 1.09 13.41 9.69
C LYS A 74 1.25 12.59 10.97
N LYS A 75 2.49 12.38 11.41
CA LYS A 75 2.75 11.92 12.79
C LYS A 75 2.13 12.94 13.73
N PRO A 76 1.21 12.56 14.63
CA PRO A 76 0.74 13.45 15.68
C PRO A 76 1.91 13.69 16.63
N GLY A 77 2.68 14.75 16.38
CA GLY A 77 3.60 15.28 17.36
C GLY A 77 2.77 15.79 18.51
N LYS A 78 2.92 15.18 19.70
CA LYS A 78 2.32 15.71 20.93
C LYS A 78 2.70 17.19 21.02
N PRO A 79 1.74 18.11 21.21
CA PRO A 79 2.09 19.50 21.49
C PRO A 79 2.97 19.52 22.76
N PRO A 80 4.00 20.37 22.80
CA PRO A 80 4.81 20.51 23.99
C PRO A 80 3.92 20.91 25.17
N LEU A 81 4.11 20.25 26.32
CA LEU A 81 3.49 20.63 27.58
C LEU A 81 4.10 21.99 27.98
N ILE A 82 3.30 23.06 27.90
CA ILE A 82 3.60 24.36 28.51
C ILE A 82 3.22 24.29 29.98
#